data_AF-A0AAJ2EJ63-F1
#
_entry.id   AF-A0AAJ2EJ63-F1
#
_cell.length_a   1.000
_cell.length_b   1.000
_cell.length_c   1.000
_cell.angle_alpha   90.00
_cell.angle_beta   90.00
_cell.angle_gamma   90.00
#
_symmetry.space_group_name_H-M   'P 1'
#
loop_
_entity.id
_entity.type
_entity.pdbx_description
1 polymer ?
#
loop_
_entity_poly.entity_id
_entity_poly.type
_entity_poly.pdbx_seq_one_letter_code
_entity_poly.pdbx_strand_id
1 'polypeptide(L)'
;MKRLTLLAATIFMLSACAGNVKPSTSHMNQTNHPGAQDPSQPHPGTITWKYTWNGSTEVTPASKFPEFFVLYCYDDKGNRVDTNKAAYCVPVTEIVTISMDKQGKPAPPNKSEYIEISVYGPGHTFLKHITGGPRSGPVPPPPAPAK
;
A
#
# COMPACT_ATOMS: atom_id res chain seq x y z
N MET A 1 -1.14 71.93 21.98
CA MET A 1 -0.72 71.85 23.39
C MET A 1 -0.69 70.34 23.73
N LYS A 2 0.47 69.66 23.79
CA LYS A 2 1.33 69.42 24.99
C LYS A 2 0.48 68.82 26.13
N ARG A 3 0.65 67.60 26.70
CA ARG A 3 1.77 66.63 26.92
C ARG A 3 1.18 65.21 27.12
N LEU A 4 1.78 64.09 26.67
CA LEU A 4 2.79 63.23 27.35
C LEU A 4 2.40 62.89 28.81
N THR A 5 2.27 61.65 29.31
CA THR A 5 3.23 60.51 29.45
C THR A 5 2.44 59.41 30.21
N LEU A 6 2.63 58.08 30.10
CA LEU A 6 3.69 57.27 30.72
C LEU A 6 3.54 55.78 30.34
N LEU A 7 4.66 55.07 30.21
CA LEU A 7 4.78 53.63 29.98
C LEU A 7 4.27 52.79 31.17
N ALA A 8 3.80 51.58 30.89
CA ALA A 8 4.04 50.43 31.75
C ALA A 8 4.35 49.19 30.89
N ALA A 9 5.63 48.82 30.86
CA ALA A 9 6.08 47.50 30.48
C ALA A 9 5.95 46.58 31.71
N THR A 10 5.46 45.36 31.54
CA THR A 10 5.82 44.26 32.44
C THR A 10 5.72 42.92 31.72
N ILE A 11 6.77 42.15 31.96
CA ILE A 11 7.21 40.92 31.31
C ILE A 11 6.82 39.73 32.21
N PHE A 12 6.35 38.67 31.56
CA PHE A 12 6.35 37.23 31.91
C PHE A 12 5.97 36.76 33.32
N MET A 13 4.96 35.88 33.37
CA MET A 13 5.11 34.60 34.07
C MET A 13 4.44 33.46 33.30
N LEU A 14 5.20 32.39 33.13
CA LEU A 14 4.82 31.12 32.54
C LEU A 14 3.73 30.44 33.37
N SER A 15 2.71 29.87 32.71
CA SER A 15 1.95 28.76 33.28
C SER A 15 1.92 27.63 32.25
N ALA A 16 2.50 26.50 32.67
CA ALA A 16 2.75 25.31 31.89
C ALA A 16 1.45 24.67 31.38
N CYS A 17 1.45 24.29 30.10
CA CYS A 17 0.47 23.37 29.53
C CYS A 17 0.66 21.99 30.17
N ALA A 18 -0.18 21.61 31.12
CA ALA A 18 -0.34 20.20 31.51
C ALA A 18 -1.20 19.48 30.46
N GLY A 19 -0.66 19.35 29.24
CA GLY A 19 -1.16 18.41 28.26
C GLY A 19 -0.60 17.04 28.62
N ASN A 20 -1.47 16.08 28.91
CA ASN A 20 -1.11 14.66 28.96
C ASN A 20 -0.73 14.20 27.55
N VAL A 21 0.51 14.50 27.14
CA VAL A 21 1.11 13.94 25.93
C VAL A 21 1.51 12.52 26.30
N LYS A 22 0.66 11.55 25.93
CA LYS A 22 1.12 10.16 25.81
C LYS A 22 2.33 10.21 24.86
N PRO A 23 3.49 9.62 25.20
CA PRO A 23 4.61 9.57 24.29
C PRO A 23 4.18 8.73 23.08
N SER A 24 3.82 9.40 21.99
CA SER A 24 3.68 8.76 20.69
C SER A 24 5.10 8.50 20.19
N THR A 25 5.71 7.44 20.70
CA THR A 25 6.86 6.80 20.06
C THR A 25 6.39 6.31 18.70
N SER A 26 6.70 7.07 17.66
CA SER A 26 7.09 6.65 16.30
C SER A 26 7.04 7.87 15.36
N HIS A 27 7.85 8.88 15.66
CA HIS A 27 8.15 9.97 14.72
C HIS A 27 9.57 9.72 14.16
N MET A 28 9.75 8.63 13.42
CA MET A 28 10.93 8.47 12.57
C MET A 28 10.49 7.99 11.18
N ASN A 29 10.75 8.83 10.17
CA ASN A 29 10.81 8.51 8.74
C ASN A 29 9.52 8.21 7.95
N GLN A 30 8.40 8.89 8.23
CA GLN A 30 7.29 8.97 7.27
C GLN A 30 7.64 9.69 5.95
N THR A 31 8.87 10.23 5.83
CA THR A 31 9.22 11.27 4.84
C THR A 31 9.97 10.82 3.58
N ASN A 32 10.33 9.54 3.38
CA ASN A 32 11.16 9.17 2.21
C ASN A 32 10.61 8.06 1.29
N HIS A 33 9.43 7.50 1.55
CA HIS A 33 8.83 6.50 0.65
C HIS A 33 7.54 7.04 0.01
N PRO A 34 7.53 7.32 -1.31
CA PRO A 34 6.35 7.81 -2.00
C PRO A 34 5.13 6.93 -1.74
N GLY A 35 4.03 7.54 -1.31
CA GLY A 35 2.77 6.84 -1.02
C GLY A 35 2.75 6.06 0.30
N ALA A 36 3.76 6.16 1.16
CA ALA A 36 3.73 5.53 2.48
C ALA A 36 2.70 6.18 3.43
N GLN A 37 2.08 5.36 4.27
CA GLN A 37 1.16 5.73 5.33
C GLN A 37 1.52 5.03 6.65
N ASP A 38 0.98 5.54 7.75
CA ASP A 38 1.08 4.90 9.06
C ASP A 38 0.40 3.51 9.03
N PRO A 39 1.01 2.44 9.57
CA PRO A 39 0.45 1.08 9.51
C PRO A 39 -0.93 0.91 10.16
N SER A 40 -1.31 1.79 11.09
CA SER A 40 -2.65 1.78 11.71
C SER A 40 -3.74 2.34 10.79
N GLN A 41 -3.37 3.01 9.70
CA GLN A 41 -4.33 3.60 8.78
C GLN A 41 -4.88 2.54 7.83
N PRO A 42 -6.21 2.49 7.62
CA PRO A 42 -6.80 1.62 6.63
C PRO A 42 -6.37 2.01 5.21
N HIS A 43 -6.65 1.15 4.23
CA HIS A 43 -6.47 1.50 2.83
C HIS A 43 -7.35 2.71 2.44
N PRO A 44 -6.83 3.75 1.79
CA PRO A 44 -7.53 5.03 1.62
C PRO A 44 -8.62 5.05 0.55
N GLY A 45 -8.77 3.98 -0.24
CA GLY A 45 -9.79 3.97 -1.30
C GLY A 45 -9.85 2.68 -2.10
N THR A 46 -9.78 2.83 -3.42
CA THR A 46 -9.97 1.76 -4.42
C THR A 46 -8.66 1.27 -5.00
N ILE A 47 -8.71 0.09 -5.61
CA ILE A 47 -7.64 -0.49 -6.40
C ILE A 47 -8.09 -0.52 -7.86
N THR A 48 -7.25 0.01 -8.75
CA THR A 48 -7.46 -0.06 -10.19
C THR A 48 -6.80 -1.31 -10.75
N TRP A 49 -7.56 -2.15 -11.45
CA TRP A 49 -7.06 -3.33 -12.15
C TRP A 49 -7.05 -3.04 -13.65
N LYS A 50 -5.91 -3.25 -14.30
CA LYS A 50 -5.74 -3.07 -15.74
C LYS A 50 -5.40 -4.40 -16.38
N TYR A 51 -6.14 -4.79 -17.41
CA TYR A 51 -5.95 -6.04 -18.13
C TYR A 51 -5.53 -5.77 -19.57
N THR A 52 -4.32 -6.17 -19.94
CA THR A 52 -3.82 -5.88 -21.30
C THR A 52 -4.48 -6.75 -22.38
N TRP A 53 -5.01 -7.93 -22.02
CA TRP A 53 -5.60 -8.85 -23.00
C TRP A 53 -6.90 -8.36 -23.65
N ASN A 54 -7.67 -7.53 -22.97
CA ASN A 54 -8.89 -6.92 -23.48
C ASN A 54 -8.92 -5.38 -23.35
N GLY A 55 -7.87 -4.77 -22.79
CA GLY A 55 -7.80 -3.34 -22.52
C GLY A 55 -8.75 -2.85 -21.42
N SER A 56 -9.37 -3.75 -20.65
CA SER A 56 -10.32 -3.36 -19.61
C SER A 56 -9.62 -2.77 -18.38
N THR A 57 -10.35 -1.87 -17.71
CA THR A 57 -9.96 -1.30 -16.43
C THR A 57 -11.11 -1.46 -15.45
N GLU A 58 -10.84 -2.04 -14.29
CA GLU A 58 -11.80 -2.20 -13.20
C GLU A 58 -11.35 -1.41 -11.98
N VAL A 59 -12.30 -0.83 -11.24
CA VAL A 59 -12.01 -0.08 -10.03
C VAL A 59 -12.81 -0.70 -8.89
N THR A 60 -12.10 -1.30 -7.93
CA THR A 60 -12.72 -2.07 -6.84
C THR A 60 -12.36 -1.47 -5.50
N PRO A 61 -13.31 -1.29 -4.55
CA PRO A 61 -13.00 -0.86 -3.20
C PRO A 61 -12.01 -1.83 -2.54
N ALA A 62 -10.95 -1.30 -1.92
CA ALA A 62 -9.94 -2.15 -1.27
C ALA A 62 -10.52 -2.97 -0.10
N SER A 63 -11.62 -2.49 0.51
CA SER A 63 -12.37 -3.22 1.55
C SER A 63 -12.95 -4.56 1.10
N LYS A 64 -12.96 -4.85 -0.21
CA LYS A 64 -13.34 -6.16 -0.76
C LYS A 64 -12.24 -7.21 -0.69
N PHE A 65 -11.03 -6.82 -0.28
CA PHE A 65 -9.87 -7.69 -0.23
C PHE A 65 -9.29 -7.76 1.19
N PRO A 66 -8.57 -8.83 1.54
CA PRO A 66 -7.93 -8.94 2.84
C PRO A 66 -6.78 -7.92 2.97
N GLU A 67 -6.53 -7.47 4.21
CA GLU A 67 -5.56 -6.40 4.50
C GLU A 67 -4.14 -6.71 3.98
N PHE A 68 -3.70 -7.97 4.13
CA PHE A 68 -2.38 -8.41 3.68
C PHE A 68 -2.15 -8.23 2.17
N PHE A 69 -3.24 -8.14 1.38
CA PHE A 69 -3.19 -7.95 -0.05
C PHE A 69 -3.13 -6.47 -0.42
N VAL A 70 -3.87 -5.63 0.30
CA VAL A 70 -4.05 -4.20 -0.05
C VAL A 70 -2.99 -3.29 0.56
N LEU A 71 -2.22 -3.76 1.55
CA LEU A 71 -1.12 -3.02 2.17
C LEU A 71 0.22 -3.74 2.03
N TYR A 72 1.23 -3.03 1.54
CA TYR A 72 2.62 -3.46 1.55
C TYR A 72 3.38 -2.76 2.67
N CYS A 73 3.54 -3.47 3.77
CA CYS A 73 4.14 -2.99 5.00
C CYS A 73 5.63 -3.34 5.17
N TYR A 74 6.41 -2.41 5.71
CA TYR A 74 7.85 -2.53 5.81
C TYR A 74 8.34 -2.12 7.21
N ASP A 75 9.42 -2.74 7.67
CA ASP A 75 10.13 -2.30 8.87
C ASP A 75 10.95 -1.03 8.59
N ASP A 76 11.62 -0.50 9.61
CA ASP A 76 12.49 0.68 9.53
C ASP A 76 13.71 0.51 8.60
N LYS A 77 14.02 -0.74 8.21
CA LYS A 77 15.09 -1.12 7.29
C LYS A 77 14.60 -1.38 5.87
N GLY A 78 13.28 -1.27 5.63
CA GLY A 78 12.68 -1.51 4.32
C GLY A 78 12.43 -2.99 3.99
N ASN A 79 12.46 -3.90 4.97
CA ASN A 79 12.10 -5.30 4.76
C ASN A 79 10.59 -5.50 4.87
N ARG A 80 9.99 -6.38 4.05
CA ARG A 80 8.56 -6.71 4.14
C ARG A 80 8.26 -7.42 5.47
N VAL A 81 7.27 -6.89 6.19
CA VAL A 81 6.78 -7.44 7.46
C VAL A 81 5.25 -7.38 7.52
N ASP A 82 4.68 -8.03 8.54
CA ASP A 82 3.27 -7.93 8.91
C ASP A 82 2.94 -6.50 9.39
N THR A 83 1.69 -6.05 9.21
CA THR A 83 1.25 -4.68 9.57
C THR A 83 1.61 -4.31 11.01
N ASN A 84 1.44 -5.24 11.96
CA ASN A 84 1.69 -4.98 13.39
C ASN A 84 3.16 -4.80 13.77
N LYS A 85 4.10 -5.11 12.87
CA LYS A 85 5.56 -4.93 13.05
C LYS A 85 6.13 -3.83 12.16
N ALA A 86 5.28 -3.20 11.36
CA ALA A 86 5.71 -2.26 10.35
C ALA A 86 6.03 -0.88 10.95
N ALA A 87 6.99 -0.21 10.35
CA ALA A 87 7.22 1.21 10.53
C ALA A 87 6.32 2.04 9.60
N TYR A 88 6.06 1.53 8.39
CA TYR A 88 5.18 2.16 7.41
C TYR A 88 4.54 1.12 6.49
N CYS A 89 3.44 1.49 5.83
CA CYS A 89 2.81 0.68 4.80
C CYS A 89 2.55 1.51 3.54
N VAL A 90 2.60 0.88 2.37
CA VAL A 90 2.22 1.49 1.10
C VAL A 90 0.92 0.82 0.62
N PRO A 91 -0.17 1.57 0.40
CA PRO A 91 -1.41 1.01 -0.11
C PRO A 91 -1.26 0.61 -1.58
N VAL A 92 -1.90 -0.49 -1.98
CA VAL A 92 -1.94 -0.94 -3.38
C VAL A 92 -3.03 -0.17 -4.12
N THR A 93 -2.66 0.69 -5.06
CA THR A 93 -3.62 1.51 -5.81
C THR A 93 -3.85 1.01 -7.23
N GLU A 94 -2.89 0.27 -7.79
CA GLU A 94 -2.97 -0.22 -9.17
C GLU A 94 -2.35 -1.61 -9.31
N ILE A 95 -3.01 -2.46 -10.09
CA ILE A 95 -2.53 -3.79 -10.48
C ILE A 95 -2.66 -3.91 -11.99
N VAL A 96 -1.54 -4.16 -12.65
CA VAL A 96 -1.49 -4.39 -14.10
C VAL A 96 -1.28 -5.87 -14.33
N THR A 97 -2.21 -6.51 -15.04
CA THR A 97 -2.15 -7.91 -15.43
C THR A 97 -1.91 -8.02 -16.93
N ILE A 98 -0.82 -8.69 -17.28
CA ILE A 98 -0.50 -9.09 -18.64
C ILE A 98 -0.72 -10.59 -18.74
N SER A 99 -1.49 -11.03 -19.73
CA SER A 99 -1.75 -12.45 -19.96
C SER A 99 -1.60 -12.77 -21.44
N MET A 100 -0.78 -13.77 -21.75
CA MET A 100 -0.37 -14.10 -23.11
C MET A 100 -0.52 -15.60 -23.41
N ASP A 101 -0.86 -15.93 -24.67
CA ASP A 101 -0.80 -17.30 -25.18
C ASP A 101 0.66 -17.74 -25.48
N LYS A 102 0.84 -18.99 -25.94
CA LYS A 102 2.15 -19.53 -26.31
C LYS A 102 2.85 -18.79 -27.46
N GLN A 103 2.14 -17.97 -28.23
CA GLN A 103 2.70 -17.14 -29.29
C GLN A 103 2.99 -15.71 -28.83
N GLY A 104 2.83 -15.42 -27.53
CA GLY A 104 3.03 -14.09 -26.97
C GLY A 104 1.91 -13.11 -27.33
N LYS A 105 0.75 -13.60 -27.77
CA LYS A 105 -0.41 -12.72 -28.07
C LYS A 105 -1.27 -12.54 -26.83
N PRO A 106 -1.87 -11.35 -26.63
CA PRO A 106 -2.75 -11.13 -25.49
C PRO A 106 -3.93 -12.12 -25.50
N ALA A 107 -4.16 -12.78 -24.37
CA ALA A 107 -5.18 -13.82 -24.22
C ALA A 107 -5.83 -13.73 -22.83
N PRO A 108 -7.11 -14.09 -22.67
CA PRO A 108 -7.76 -14.11 -21.36
C PRO A 108 -7.03 -15.09 -20.41
N PRO A 109 -7.07 -14.88 -19.07
CA PRO A 109 -6.31 -15.68 -18.11
C PRO A 109 -6.56 -17.20 -18.19
N ASN A 110 -7.78 -17.63 -18.54
CA ASN A 110 -8.11 -19.06 -18.69
C ASN A 110 -7.58 -19.71 -19.98
N LYS A 111 -6.98 -18.92 -20.88
CA LYS A 111 -6.34 -19.37 -22.12
C LYS A 111 -4.89 -18.88 -22.23
N SER A 112 -4.38 -18.20 -21.20
CA SER A 112 -3.01 -17.73 -21.18
C SER A 112 -2.08 -18.85 -20.72
N GLU A 113 -0.95 -18.97 -21.40
CA GLU A 113 0.16 -19.82 -20.97
C GLU A 113 1.08 -19.06 -20.03
N TYR A 114 1.07 -17.72 -20.08
CA TYR A 114 1.92 -16.86 -19.27
C TYR A 114 1.14 -15.66 -18.74
N ILE A 115 1.39 -15.31 -17.49
CA ILE A 115 0.79 -14.17 -16.79
C ILE A 115 1.89 -13.38 -16.08
N GLU A 116 1.89 -12.07 -16.25
CA GLU A 116 2.64 -11.14 -15.40
C GLU A 116 1.68 -10.25 -14.64
N ILE A 117 2.03 -9.96 -13.39
CA ILE A 117 1.29 -9.04 -12.54
C ILE A 117 2.28 -8.06 -11.94
N SER A 118 2.08 -6.78 -12.22
CA SER A 118 2.81 -5.68 -11.58
C SER A 118 1.86 -4.94 -10.65
N VAL A 119 2.32 -4.72 -9.41
CA VAL A 119 1.55 -4.10 -8.33
C VAL A 119 2.19 -2.76 -7.98
N TYR A 120 1.37 -1.72 -7.89
CA TYR A 120 1.81 -0.35 -7.66
C TYR A 120 1.02 0.32 -6.53
N GLY A 121 1.71 1.20 -5.80
CA GLY A 121 1.13 2.14 -4.86
C GLY A 121 0.92 3.54 -5.45
N PRO A 122 0.57 4.53 -4.60
CA PRO A 122 0.31 5.89 -5.03
C PRO A 122 1.46 6.47 -5.86
N GLY A 123 1.11 7.27 -6.87
CA GLY A 123 2.11 7.85 -7.79
C GLY A 123 2.80 6.81 -8.69
N HIS A 124 2.19 5.63 -8.89
CA HIS A 124 2.76 4.52 -9.67
C HIS A 124 4.07 3.96 -9.06
N THR A 125 4.17 3.99 -7.74
CA THR A 125 5.31 3.42 -7.00
C THR A 125 5.31 1.91 -7.13
N PHE A 126 6.34 1.32 -7.74
CA PHE A 126 6.44 -0.13 -7.91
C PHE A 126 6.57 -0.84 -6.56
N LEU A 127 5.74 -1.86 -6.33
CA LEU A 127 5.73 -2.64 -5.09
C LEU A 127 6.17 -4.09 -5.29
N LYS A 128 5.67 -4.73 -6.35
CA LYS A 128 5.93 -6.15 -6.62
C LYS A 128 5.70 -6.48 -8.08
N HIS A 129 6.46 -7.43 -8.57
CA HIS A 129 6.19 -8.13 -9.82
C HIS A 129 6.04 -9.63 -9.53
N ILE A 130 5.08 -10.26 -10.19
CA ILE A 130 4.84 -11.70 -10.14
C ILE A 130 4.78 -12.19 -11.58
N THR A 131 5.55 -13.23 -11.88
CA THR A 131 5.41 -13.99 -13.11
C THR A 131 4.80 -15.35 -12.80
N GLY A 132 3.90 -15.79 -13.67
CA GLY A 132 3.28 -17.10 -13.66
C GLY A 132 3.31 -17.68 -15.06
N GLY A 133 3.61 -18.97 -15.17
CA GLY A 133 3.63 -19.70 -16.44
C GLY A 133 2.81 -20.98 -16.33
N PRO A 134 2.80 -21.84 -17.36
CA PRO A 134 2.05 -23.07 -17.28
C PRO A 134 2.60 -23.88 -16.11
N ARG A 135 1.71 -24.48 -15.31
CA ARG A 135 2.11 -25.48 -14.32
C ARG A 135 2.84 -26.57 -15.09
N SER A 136 4.16 -26.65 -14.97
CA SER A 136 4.96 -27.70 -15.60
C SER A 136 4.67 -29.03 -14.89
N GLY A 137 3.57 -29.69 -15.24
CA GLY A 137 3.25 -31.03 -14.76
C GLY A 137 1.78 -31.42 -14.88
N PRO A 138 1.47 -32.73 -14.99
CA PRO A 138 0.10 -33.23 -14.94
C PRO A 138 -0.62 -32.71 -13.70
N VAL A 139 -1.90 -32.36 -13.85
CA VAL A 139 -2.79 -32.18 -12.69
C VAL A 139 -2.76 -33.51 -11.91
N PRO A 140 -2.41 -33.51 -10.61
CA PRO A 140 -2.51 -34.73 -9.82
C PRO A 140 -3.94 -35.24 -9.91
N PRO A 141 -4.17 -36.55 -10.14
CA PRO A 141 -5.53 -37.07 -10.09
C PRO A 141 -6.16 -36.71 -8.74
N PRO A 142 -7.47 -36.44 -8.69
CA PRO A 142 -8.16 -36.20 -7.44
C PRO A 142 -7.89 -37.36 -6.46
N PRO A 143 -7.81 -37.10 -5.14
CA PRO A 143 -7.64 -38.16 -4.15
C PRO A 143 -8.69 -39.24 -4.37
N ALA A 144 -8.27 -40.51 -4.39
CA ALA A 144 -9.20 -41.61 -4.46
C ALA A 144 -10.19 -41.50 -3.26
N PRO A 145 -11.48 -41.82 -3.46
CA PRO A 145 -12.42 -41.86 -2.34
C PRO A 145 -11.89 -42.81 -1.26
N ALA A 146 -11.94 -42.35 -0.01
CA ALA A 146 -11.62 -43.19 1.13
C ALA A 146 -12.53 -44.43 1.14
N LYS A 147 -11.94 -45.62 1.33
CA LYS A 147 -12.68 -46.87 1.54
C LYS A 147 -13.28 -46.91 2.93
#